data_AF-R7L4L7-F1
#
_entry.id   AF-R7L4L7-F1
#
_cell.length_a   1.000
_cell.length_b   1.000
_cell.length_c   1.000
_cell.angle_alpha   90.00
_cell.angle_beta   90.00
_cell.angle_gamma   90.00
#
_symmetry.space_group_name_H-M   'P 1'
#
loop_
_entity.id
_entity.type
_entity.pdbx_description
1 polymer ?
#
loop_
_entity_poly.entity_id
_entity_poly.type
_entity_poly.pdbx_seq_one_letter_code
_entity_poly.pdbx_strand_id
1 'polypeptide(L)'
;MKVRVMFLAILSVGEYYAEFLMDGGRTVRLRKDDFKYGKKNSIIVAREIADEKKLKWKLLFHIPPRIEPVYGQLCIDELIFRPEKRG
;
A
#
# COMPACT_ATOMS: atom_id res chain seq x y z
N MET A 1 -0.67 8.61 -3.32
CA MET A 1 -1.23 7.61 -2.36
C MET A 1 -1.32 6.24 -3.04
N LYS A 2 -1.27 5.09 -2.35
CA LYS A 2 -1.41 3.77 -3.00
C LYS A 2 -2.78 3.14 -2.74
N VAL A 3 -3.34 2.49 -3.75
CA VAL A 3 -4.67 1.87 -3.72
C VAL A 3 -4.60 0.45 -4.25
N ARG A 4 -5.53 -0.39 -3.81
CA ARG A 4 -5.67 -1.77 -4.30
C ARG A 4 -6.71 -1.81 -5.41
N VAL A 5 -6.34 -2.40 -6.54
CA VAL A 5 -7.20 -2.65 -7.69
C VAL A 5 -7.32 -4.17 -7.88
N MET A 6 -8.55 -4.65 -8.10
CA MET A 6 -8.80 -6.06 -8.41
C MET A 6 -8.73 -6.30 -9.92
N PHE A 7 -8.17 -7.43 -10.33
CA PHE A 7 -8.20 -7.92 -11.70
C PHE A 7 -8.81 -9.32 -11.75
N LEU A 8 -9.33 -9.70 -12.92
CA LEU A 8 -9.90 -11.03 -13.18
C LEU A 8 -8.81 -12.01 -13.63
N ALA A 9 -7.97 -11.59 -14.59
CA ALA A 9 -6.89 -12.41 -15.12
C ALA A 9 -5.69 -11.55 -15.54
N ILE A 10 -4.52 -12.18 -15.58
CA ILE A 10 -3.33 -11.63 -16.23
C ILE A 10 -3.34 -12.16 -17.67
N LEU A 11 -3.38 -11.27 -18.64
CA LEU A 11 -3.45 -11.65 -20.06
C LEU A 11 -2.05 -11.84 -20.64
N SER A 12 -1.11 -10.96 -20.27
CA SER A 12 0.28 -11.06 -20.72
C SER A 12 1.23 -10.40 -19.72
N VAL A 13 2.47 -10.91 -19.65
CA VAL A 13 3.56 -10.32 -18.87
C VAL A 13 4.78 -10.22 -19.77
N GLY A 14 5.10 -9.00 -20.19
CA GLY A 14 6.30 -8.70 -20.95
C GLY A 14 7.47 -8.26 -20.06
N GLU A 15 8.54 -7.83 -20.72
CA GLU A 15 9.73 -7.30 -20.07
C GLU A 15 9.42 -5.99 -19.32
N TYR A 16 8.74 -5.05 -19.97
CA TYR A 16 8.46 -3.71 -19.44
C TYR A 16 7.01 -3.49 -18.97
N TYR A 17 6.07 -4.27 -19.50
CA TYR A 17 4.64 -4.08 -19.28
C TYR A 17 3.95 -5.38 -18.88
N ALA A 18 2.82 -5.26 -18.19
CA ALA A 18 1.87 -6.35 -17.98
C ALA A 18 0.48 -5.90 -18.38
N GLU A 19 -0.33 -6.83 -18.88
CA GLU A 19 -1.73 -6.61 -19.25
C GLU A 19 -2.67 -7.42 -18.36
N PHE A 20 -3.69 -6.74 -17.88
CA PHE A 20 -4.66 -7.26 -16.93
C PHE A 20 -6.06 -7.14 -17.52
N LEU A 21 -6.86 -8.20 -17.36
CA LEU A 21 -8.30 -8.13 -17.52
C LEU A 21 -8.89 -7.61 -16.20
N MET A 22 -9.48 -6.43 -16.23
CA MET A 22 -10.06 -5.77 -15.07
C MET A 22 -11.51 -6.20 -14.84
N ASP A 23 -12.00 -5.95 -13.62
CA ASP A 23 -13.42 -6.09 -13.31
C ASP A 23 -14.28 -5.20 -14.25
N GLY A 24 -15.28 -5.78 -14.89
CA GLY A 24 -16.04 -5.15 -15.99
C GLY A 24 -15.53 -5.46 -17.42
N GLY A 25 -14.60 -6.41 -17.58
CA GLY A 25 -14.19 -6.95 -18.88
C GLY A 25 -13.22 -6.09 -19.68
N ARG A 26 -12.70 -5.00 -19.09
CA ARG A 26 -11.77 -4.09 -19.74
C ARG A 26 -10.33 -4.55 -19.57
N THR A 27 -9.54 -4.52 -20.64
CA THR A 27 -8.08 -4.75 -20.56
C THR A 27 -7.34 -3.47 -20.22
N VAL A 28 -6.35 -3.57 -19.32
CA VAL A 28 -5.47 -2.45 -18.94
C VAL A 28 -4.02 -2.91 -18.97
N ARG A 29 -3.18 -2.11 -19.63
CA ARG A 29 -1.73 -2.28 -19.71
C ARG A 29 -1.04 -1.31 -18.75
N LEU A 30 -0.14 -1.83 -17.92
CA LEU A 30 0.63 -1.06 -16.94
C LEU A 30 2.13 -1.34 -17.10
N ARG A 31 2.98 -0.35 -16.81
CA ARG A 31 4.43 -0.60 -16.67
C ARG A 31 4.67 -1.39 -15.40
N LYS A 32 5.67 -2.25 -15.38
CA LYS A 32 5.98 -3.07 -14.19
C LYS A 32 6.37 -2.25 -12.97
N ASP A 33 6.90 -1.04 -13.18
CA ASP A 33 7.24 -0.10 -12.09
C ASP A 33 6.03 0.61 -11.49
N ASP A 34 4.90 0.65 -12.21
CA ASP A 34 3.69 1.36 -11.80
C ASP A 34 2.84 0.58 -10.79
N PHE A 35 3.11 -0.73 -10.63
CA PHE A 35 2.32 -1.59 -9.78
C PHE A 35 3.15 -2.60 -9.00
N LYS A 36 2.56 -3.10 -7.91
CA LYS A 36 3.04 -4.29 -7.21
C LYS A 36 1.93 -5.32 -7.13
N TYR A 37 2.27 -6.61 -7.24
CA TYR A 37 1.29 -7.66 -7.00
C TYR A 37 0.84 -7.64 -5.54
N GLY A 38 -0.48 -7.65 -5.33
CA GLY A 38 -1.12 -7.83 -4.04
C GLY A 38 -1.61 -9.27 -3.85
N LYS A 39 -2.33 -9.51 -2.74
CA LYS A 39 -2.99 -10.80 -2.48
C LYS A 39 -4.31 -10.91 -3.27
N LYS A 40 -4.77 -12.13 -3.56
CA LYS A 40 -6.09 -12.42 -4.16
C LYS A 40 -6.40 -11.58 -5.42
N ASN A 41 -5.71 -11.88 -6.54
CA ASN A 41 -5.90 -11.23 -7.85
C ASN A 41 -6.02 -9.70 -7.76
N SER A 42 -5.09 -9.07 -7.06
CA SER A 42 -5.05 -7.63 -6.94
C SER A 42 -3.67 -7.09 -7.24
N ILE A 43 -3.65 -5.83 -7.69
CA ILE A 43 -2.44 -5.03 -7.84
C ILE A 43 -2.55 -3.80 -6.95
N ILE A 44 -1.40 -3.31 -6.52
CA ILE A 44 -1.27 -2.07 -5.76
C ILE A 44 -0.64 -1.04 -6.70
N VAL A 45 -1.37 0.03 -6.96
CA VAL A 45 -0.96 1.11 -7.87
C VAL A 45 -1.00 2.46 -7.16
N ALA A 46 -0.33 3.45 -7.73
CA ALA A 46 -0.56 4.84 -7.34
C ALA A 46 -2.02 5.23 -7.66
N ARG A 47 -2.67 6.00 -6.77
CA ARG A 47 -4.06 6.44 -6.94
C ARG A 47 -4.23 7.20 -8.25
N GLU A 48 -3.24 8.01 -8.60
CA GLU A 48 -3.23 8.87 -9.77
C GLU A 48 -3.33 8.03 -11.06
N ILE A 49 -2.63 6.89 -11.10
CA ILE A 49 -2.71 5.91 -12.19
C ILE A 49 -4.08 5.22 -12.21
N ALA A 50 -4.62 4.89 -11.04
CA ALA A 50 -5.94 4.28 -10.94
C ALA A 50 -7.03 5.24 -11.47
N ASP A 51 -6.94 6.52 -11.13
CA ASP A 51 -7.88 7.55 -11.56
C ASP A 51 -7.73 7.85 -13.06
N GLU A 52 -6.51 7.99 -13.57
CA GLU A 52 -6.21 8.17 -15.02
C GLU A 52 -6.80 7.01 -15.85
N LYS A 53 -6.59 5.78 -15.39
CA LYS A 53 -7.09 4.59 -16.06
C LYS A 53 -8.56 4.28 -15.69
N LYS A 54 -9.24 5.09 -14.87
CA LYS A 54 -10.63 4.87 -14.41
C LYS A 54 -10.85 3.48 -13.80
N LEU A 55 -9.92 3.03 -12.96
CA LEU A 55 -9.96 1.73 -12.29
C LEU A 55 -10.81 1.83 -11.01
N LYS A 56 -11.60 0.79 -10.72
CA LYS A 56 -12.22 0.65 -9.41
C LYS A 56 -11.16 0.24 -8.40
N TRP A 57 -11.05 0.96 -7.30
CA TRP A 57 -10.02 0.72 -6.30
C TRP A 57 -10.56 0.80 -4.87
N LYS A 58 -9.84 0.16 -3.95
CA LYS A 58 -10.05 0.25 -2.50
C LYS A 58 -8.84 0.90 -1.85
N LEU A 59 -9.09 1.79 -0.89
CA LEU A 59 -8.04 2.44 -0.14
C LEU A 59 -7.30 1.41 0.75
N LEU A 60 -5.97 1.44 0.73
CA LEU A 60 -5.15 0.63 1.62
C LEU A 60 -4.76 1.46 2.84
N PHE A 61 -5.40 1.17 3.97
CA PHE A 61 -4.93 1.67 5.26
C PHE A 61 -3.92 0.66 5.84
N HIS A 62 -2.70 1.12 6.09
CA HIS A 62 -1.81 0.45 7.05
C HIS A 62 -2.13 1.04 8.41
N ILE A 63 -2.96 0.35 9.17
CA ILE A 63 -3.15 0.65 10.59
C ILE A 63 -1.95 0.02 11.29
N PRO A 64 -1.05 0.80 11.93
CA PRO A 64 0.04 0.22 12.69
C PRO A 64 -0.53 -0.70 13.76
N PRO A 65 0.13 -1.83 14.08
CA PRO A 65 -0.32 -2.71 15.13
C PRO A 65 -0.50 -1.91 16.42
N ARG A 66 -1.62 -2.14 17.12
CA ARG A 66 -1.86 -1.55 18.43
C ARG A 66 -0.79 -2.09 19.37
N ILE A 67 0.15 -1.23 19.77
CA ILE A 67 1.12 -1.56 20.82
C ILE A 67 0.33 -1.48 22.12
N GLU A 68 0.03 -2.64 22.72
CA GLU A 68 -0.52 -2.65 24.07
C GLU A 68 0.57 -2.17 25.05
N PRO A 69 0.27 -1.23 25.96
CA PRO A 69 1.24 -0.83 26.96
C PRO A 69 1.55 -2.04 27.85
N VAL A 70 2.75 -2.60 27.70
CA VAL A 70 3.26 -3.59 28.64
C VAL A 70 3.65 -2.84 29.91
N TYR A 71 2.99 -3.15 31.02
CA TYR A 71 3.29 -2.55 32.32
C TYR A 71 4.80 -2.69 32.63
N GLY A 72 5.49 -1.57 32.82
CA GLY A 72 6.92 -1.53 33.15
C GLY A 72 7.87 -1.20 31.99
N GLN A 73 7.38 -0.97 30.76
CA GLN A 73 8.19 -0.40 29.68
C GLN A 73 7.99 1.12 29.59
N LEU A 74 9.08 1.88 29.77
CA LEU A 74 9.10 3.30 29.40
C LEU A 74 9.19 3.42 27.88
N CYS A 75 8.23 4.11 27.26
CA CYS A 75 8.36 4.54 25.87
C CYS A 75 9.40 5.67 25.80
N ILE A 76 10.28 5.63 24.78
CA ILE A 76 11.35 6.62 24.59
C ILE A 76 10.79 8.05 24.48
N ASP A 77 9.55 8.21 24.02
CA ASP A 77 8.87 9.51 23.93
C ASP A 77 8.57 10.17 25.29
N GLU A 78 8.62 9.42 26.41
CA GLU A 78 8.38 9.92 27.77
C GLU A 78 9.66 10.28 28.53
N LEU A 79 10.85 10.11 27.94
CA LEU A 79 12.12 10.50 28.53
C LEU A 79 12.33 12.02 28.46
N ILE A 80 11.71 12.75 29.39
CA ILE A 80 12.07 14.15 29.66
C ILE A 80 13.36 14.13 30.50
N PHE A 81 14.51 14.30 29.85
CA PHE A 81 15.77 14.56 30.55
C PHE A 81 15.68 15.91 31.27
N ARG A 82 15.46 15.90 32.58
CA ARG A 82 15.70 17.08 33.41
C ARG A 82 17.19 17.12 33.75
N PRO A 83 17.92 18.20 33.44
CA PRO A 83 19.31 18.30 33.87
C PRO A 83 19.37 18.37 35.40
N GLU A 84 20.23 17.54 36.01
CA GLU A 84 20.49 17.56 37.44
C GLU A 84 20.99 18.95 37.85
N LYS A 85 20.28 19.60 38.78
CA LYS A 85 20.85 20.73 39.52
C LYS A 85 21.93 20.16 40.43
N ARG A 86 23.19 20.35 40.05
CA ARG A 86 24.34 20.18 40.95
C ARG A 86 24.17 21.16 42.11
N GLY A 87 23.95 20.63 43.31
CA GLY A 87 24.12 21.32 44.59
C GLY A 87 25.53 21.14 45.11
#